data_AF-A0A0G4PWT1-F1
#
_entry.id   AF-A0A0G4PWT1-F1
#
_cell.length_a   1.000
_cell.length_b   1.000
_cell.length_c   1.000
_cell.angle_alpha   90.00
_cell.angle_beta   90.00
_cell.angle_gamma   90.00
#
_symmetry.space_group_name_H-M   'P 1'
#
loop_
_entity.id
_entity.type
_entity.pdbx_description
1 polymer ?
#
loop_
_entity_poly.entity_id
_entity_poly.type
_entity_poly.pdbx_seq_one_letter_code
_entity_poly.pdbx_strand_id
1 'polypeptide(L)'
;MTIPLRSMTIIDGEFQRLKGIREISPNKDVEAFLEDAHLSLKSKGICNPRGPFAKSLLHYAAMGGCTELLLYLLQWKRGASKEDRDQNKQTPLS
;
A
#
# COMPACT_ATOMS: atom_id res chain seq x y z
N MET A 1 12.55 -0.49 -12.52
CA MET A 1 11.65 -1.54 -13.06
C MET A 1 10.35 -0.86 -13.41
N THR A 2 9.83 -1.06 -14.61
CA THR A 2 8.52 -0.56 -15.04
C THR A 2 7.46 -1.59 -14.66
N ILE A 3 6.34 -1.15 -14.07
CA ILE A 3 5.20 -2.02 -13.78
C ILE A 3 4.58 -2.43 -15.13
N PRO A 4 4.36 -3.74 -15.38
CA PRO A 4 3.60 -4.15 -16.56
C PRO A 4 2.22 -3.50 -16.56
N LEU A 5 1.74 -3.06 -17.73
CA LEU A 5 0.45 -2.35 -17.87
C LEU A 5 -0.71 -3.15 -17.23
N ARG A 6 -0.70 -4.48 -17.38
CA ARG A 6 -1.68 -5.39 -16.77
C ARG A 6 -1.65 -5.35 -15.23
N SER A 7 -0.48 -5.37 -14.61
CA SER A 7 -0.37 -5.26 -13.16
C SER A 7 -0.78 -3.86 -12.68
N MET A 8 -0.48 -2.81 -13.47
CA MET A 8 -0.89 -1.45 -13.15
C MET A 8 -2.42 -1.29 -13.08
N THR A 9 -3.15 -1.89 -14.01
CA THR A 9 -4.63 -1.87 -13.99
C THR A 9 -5.21 -2.61 -12.79
N ILE A 10 -4.55 -3.68 -12.32
CA ILE A 10 -5.01 -4.42 -11.13
C ILE A 10 -4.72 -3.60 -9.87
N ILE A 11 -3.52 -3.06 -9.76
CA ILE A 11 -3.11 -2.19 -8.64
C ILE A 11 -4.05 -0.98 -8.54
N ASP A 12 -4.44 -0.36 -9.66
CA ASP A 12 -5.42 0.72 -9.69
C ASP A 12 -6.76 0.31 -9.03
N GLY A 13 -7.27 -0.88 -9.36
CA GLY A 13 -8.48 -1.42 -8.74
C GLY A 13 -8.30 -1.75 -7.26
N GLU A 14 -7.12 -2.23 -6.86
CA GLU A 14 -6.78 -2.51 -5.46
C GLU A 14 -6.74 -1.23 -4.61
N PHE A 15 -6.21 -0.12 -5.13
CA PHE A 15 -6.27 1.18 -4.46
C PHE A 15 -7.71 1.67 -4.26
N GLN A 16 -8.59 1.50 -5.25
CA GLN A 16 -10.01 1.84 -5.08
C GLN A 16 -10.67 0.97 -4.00
N ARG A 17 -10.33 -0.32 -3.94
CA ARG A 17 -10.83 -1.22 -2.90
C ARG A 17 -10.37 -0.78 -1.51
N LEU A 18 -9.11 -0.38 -1.34
CA LEU A 18 -8.57 0.08 -0.05
C LEU A 18 -9.36 1.27 0.51
N LYS A 19 -9.75 2.23 -0.34
CA LYS A 19 -10.58 3.38 0.07
C LYS A 19 -11.97 2.97 0.55
N GLY A 20 -12.49 1.83 0.08
CA GLY A 20 -13.80 1.30 0.46
C GLY A 20 -13.82 0.41 1.71
N ILE A 21 -12.67 0.11 2.31
CA ILE A 21 -12.59 -0.71 3.53
C ILE A 21 -13.13 0.08 4.72
N ARG A 22 -14.04 -0.49 5.50
CA ARG A 22 -14.77 0.23 6.58
C ARG A 22 -13.84 0.80 7.65
N GLU A 23 -12.74 0.13 7.90
CA GLU A 23 -11.71 0.51 8.86
C GLU A 23 -10.78 1.63 8.35
N ILE A 24 -10.81 1.90 7.03
CA ILE A 24 -10.02 2.94 6.35
C ILE A 24 -10.90 4.13 5.96
N SER A 25 -12.08 3.85 5.40
CA SER A 25 -13.03 4.80 4.81
C SER A 25 -13.38 6.03 5.66
N PRO A 26 -13.56 5.97 7.00
CA PRO A 26 -13.86 7.17 7.78
C PRO A 26 -12.63 8.06 8.03
N ASN A 27 -11.41 7.61 7.71
CA ASN A 27 -10.19 8.33 8.01
C ASN A 27 -9.66 9.08 6.77
N LYS A 28 -9.93 10.39 6.72
CA LYS A 28 -9.47 11.29 5.65
C LYS A 28 -7.96 11.33 5.49
N ASP A 29 -7.20 11.15 6.58
CA ASP A 29 -5.74 11.13 6.52
C ASP A 29 -5.23 9.85 5.84
N VAL A 30 -5.93 8.72 6.05
CA VAL A 30 -5.60 7.46 5.37
C VAL A 30 -6.00 7.54 3.90
N GLU A 31 -7.16 8.12 3.58
CA GLU A 31 -7.58 8.32 2.20
C GLU A 31 -6.58 9.20 1.42
N ALA A 32 -6.20 10.35 1.97
CA ALA A 32 -5.20 11.24 1.39
C ALA A 32 -3.83 10.55 1.24
N PHE A 33 -3.42 9.77 2.25
CA PHE A 33 -2.21 8.96 2.17
C PHE A 33 -2.26 7.93 1.03
N LEU A 34 -3.39 7.21 0.87
CA LEU A 34 -3.56 6.23 -0.19
C LEU A 34 -3.55 6.89 -1.57
N GLU A 35 -4.10 8.10 -1.69
CA GLU A 35 -4.04 8.89 -2.93
C GLU A 35 -2.62 9.31 -3.29
N ASP A 36 -1.88 9.88 -2.34
CA ASP A 36 -0.48 10.27 -2.56
C ASP A 36 0.40 9.05 -2.87
N ALA A 37 0.19 7.94 -2.16
CA ALA A 37 0.87 6.68 -2.41
C ALA A 37 0.56 6.16 -3.82
N HIS A 38 -0.70 6.25 -4.27
CA HIS A 38 -1.12 5.84 -5.60
C HIS A 38 -0.43 6.67 -6.69
N LEU A 39 -0.46 8.00 -6.56
CA LEU A 39 0.19 8.93 -7.49
C LEU A 39 1.72 8.76 -7.52
N SER A 40 2.33 8.59 -6.35
CA SER A 40 3.77 8.33 -6.22
C SER A 40 4.16 7.03 -6.89
N LEU A 41 3.36 5.98 -6.75
CA LEU A 41 3.59 4.70 -7.43
C LEU A 41 3.53 4.83 -8.96
N LYS A 42 2.60 5.64 -9.50
CA LYS A 42 2.51 5.90 -10.95
C LYS A 42 3.70 6.69 -11.50
N SER A 43 4.16 7.69 -10.75
CA SER A 43 5.13 8.68 -11.23
C SER A 43 6.58 8.30 -10.95
N LYS A 44 6.87 7.75 -9.76
CA LYS A 44 8.24 7.50 -9.27
C LYS A 44 8.61 6.02 -9.27
N GLY A 45 7.63 5.13 -9.47
CA GLY A 45 7.82 3.70 -9.24
C GLY A 45 7.85 3.37 -7.76
N ILE A 46 8.60 2.34 -7.37
CA ILE A 46 8.40 1.69 -6.06
C ILE A 46 8.55 2.66 -4.88
N CYS A 47 7.50 2.75 -4.08
CA CYS A 47 7.50 3.36 -2.76
C CYS A 47 6.79 2.44 -1.75
N ASN A 48 7.32 2.35 -0.53
CA ASN A 48 6.62 1.78 0.64
C ASN A 48 6.48 2.90 1.70
N PRO A 49 5.70 3.95 1.40
CA PRO A 49 5.57 5.08 2.29
C PRO A 49 4.87 4.66 3.58
N ARG A 50 5.11 5.39 4.66
CA ARG A 50 4.39 5.24 5.92
C ARG A 50 3.34 6.33 6.04
N GLY A 51 2.12 5.90 6.31
CA GLY A 51 0.97 6.78 6.50
C GLY A 51 0.63 6.93 7.97
N PRO A 52 -0.64 7.27 8.26
CA PRO A 52 -1.15 7.32 9.63
C PRO A 52 -0.81 6.07 10.43
N PHE A 53 -0.61 6.24 11.74
CA PHE A 53 -0.26 5.18 12.68
C PHE A 53 1.05 4.45 12.39
N ALA A 54 1.95 5.08 11.63
CA ALA A 54 3.16 4.47 11.10
C ALA A 54 2.93 3.19 10.28
N LYS A 55 1.68 2.93 9.83
CA LYS A 55 1.37 1.82 8.94
C LYS A 55 1.97 2.11 7.55
N SER A 56 2.78 1.19 7.06
CA SER A 56 3.32 1.28 5.70
C SER A 56 2.27 0.92 4.64
N LEU A 57 2.50 1.28 3.38
CA LEU A 57 1.63 0.87 2.28
C LEU A 57 1.47 -0.67 2.23
N LEU A 58 2.50 -1.42 2.62
CA LEU A 58 2.42 -2.87 2.75
C LEU A 58 1.39 -3.34 3.81
N HIS A 59 1.24 -2.62 4.93
CA HIS A 59 0.20 -2.92 5.93
C HIS A 59 -1.20 -2.75 5.34
N TYR A 60 -1.44 -1.65 4.63
CA TYR A 60 -2.74 -1.40 3.99
C TYR A 60 -3.03 -2.43 2.90
N ALA A 61 -2.04 -2.77 2.07
CA ALA A 61 -2.19 -3.80 1.05
C ALA A 61 -2.57 -5.16 1.64
N ALA A 62 -1.94 -5.57 2.75
CA ALA A 62 -2.26 -6.82 3.44
C ALA A 62 -3.67 -6.80 4.03
N MET A 63 -4.04 -5.72 4.71
CA MET A 63 -5.37 -5.51 5.29
C MET A 63 -6.48 -5.56 4.22
N GLY A 64 -6.22 -5.02 3.02
CA GLY A 64 -7.17 -5.04 1.92
C GLY A 64 -7.11 -6.26 1.00
N GLY A 65 -6.28 -7.27 1.31
CA GLY A 65 -6.09 -8.44 0.45
C GLY A 65 -5.58 -8.08 -0.95
N CYS A 66 -4.81 -7.01 -1.09
CA CYS A 66 -4.31 -6.46 -2.35
C CYS A 66 -3.08 -7.22 -2.82
N THR A 67 -3.28 -8.43 -3.36
CA THR A 67 -2.21 -9.37 -3.74
C THR A 67 -1.22 -8.77 -4.74
N GLU A 68 -1.67 -8.08 -5.79
CA GLU A 68 -0.74 -7.55 -6.80
C GLU A 68 0.10 -6.40 -6.24
N LEU A 69 -0.51 -5.47 -5.50
CA LEU A 69 0.18 -4.41 -4.80
C LEU A 69 1.19 -4.98 -3.78
N LEU A 70 0.79 -6.01 -3.03
CA LEU A 70 1.63 -6.65 -2.02
C LEU A 70 2.85 -7.36 -2.65
N LEU A 71 2.63 -8.12 -3.73
CA LEU A 71 3.71 -8.73 -4.50
C LEU A 71 4.65 -7.68 -5.10
N TYR A 72 4.11 -6.61 -5.66
CA TYR A 72 4.90 -5.52 -6.23
C TYR A 72 5.79 -4.84 -5.18
N LEU A 73 5.26 -4.59 -3.98
CA LEU A 73 6.01 -4.00 -2.88
C LEU A 73 7.12 -4.94 -2.36
N LEU A 74 6.82 -6.24 -2.19
CA LEU A 74 7.78 -7.23 -1.68
C LEU A 74 8.91 -7.56 -2.67
N GLN A 75 8.64 -7.52 -3.98
CA GLN A 75 9.67 -7.77 -4.98
C GLN A 75 10.75 -6.68 -5.02
N TRP A 76 10.54 -5.54 -4.35
CA TRP A 76 11.49 -4.46 -4.36
C TRP A 76 12.57 -4.59 -3.29
N LYS A 77 13.83 -4.69 -3.75
CA LYS A 77 15.04 -4.89 -2.92
C LYS A 77 15.32 -3.85 -1.83
N ARG A 78 14.63 -2.71 -1.78
CA ARG A 78 15.06 -1.55 -0.97
C ARG A 78 14.04 -0.89 -0.04
N GLY A 79 12.79 -1.36 0.09
CA GLY A 79 11.80 -0.52 0.77
C GLY A 79 10.72 -1.19 1.61
N ALA A 80 10.24 -2.37 1.24
CA ALA A 80 9.14 -3.01 1.95
C ALA A 80 9.63 -4.23 2.72
N SER A 81 9.68 -4.13 4.04
CA SER A 81 9.92 -5.29 4.89
C SER A 81 8.56 -5.87 5.31
N LYS A 82 8.38 -7.18 5.08
CA LYS A 82 7.25 -7.90 5.68
C LYS A 82 7.30 -7.92 7.22
N GLU A 83 8.45 -7.58 7.79
CA GLU A 83 8.68 -7.45 9.23
C GLU A 83 8.60 -5.99 9.70
N ASP A 84 8.23 -5.04 8.82
CA ASP A 84 8.00 -3.65 9.21
C ASP A 84 6.94 -3.60 10.31
N ARG A 85 7.18 -2.80 11.35
CA ARG A 85 6.25 -2.63 12.46
C ARG A 85 5.61 -1.26 12.45
N ASP A 86 4.30 -1.22 12.60
CA ASP A 86 3.55 0.02 12.83
C ASP A 86 3.71 0.53 14.28
N GLN A 87 2.99 1.60 14.64
CA GLN A 87 3.04 2.17 15.98
C GLN A 87 2.63 1.19 17.10
N ASN A 88 1.81 0.18 16.76
CA ASN A 88 1.31 -0.83 17.69
C ASN A 88 2.20 -2.08 17.72
N LYS A 89 3.37 -2.03 17.07
CA LYS A 89 4.29 -3.16 16.88
C LYS A 89 3.71 -4.30 16.04
N GLN A 90 2.64 -4.03 15.27
CA GLN A 90 2.03 -5.00 14.38
C GLN A 90 2.80 -5.06 13.07
N THR A 91 2.94 -6.26 12.51
CA THR A 91 3.43 -6.46 11.15
C THR A 91 2.28 -6.33 10.14
N PRO A 92 2.54 -6.22 8.84
CA PRO A 92 1.47 -6.25 7.83
C PRO A 92 0.52 -7.45 7.91
N LEU A 93 0.96 -8.59 8.46
CA LEU A 93 0.15 -9.81 8.59
C LEU A 93 -0.50 -10.00 9.98
N SER A 94 -0.22 -9.10 10.93
CA SER A 94 -0.77 -9.17 12.30
C SER A 94 -2.22 -8.70 12.34
#